data_AF-A0A2D9S8W8-F1
#
_entry.id   AF-A0A2D9S8W8-F1
#
_cell.length_a   1.000
_cell.length_b   1.000
_cell.length_c   1.000
_cell.angle_alpha   90.00
_cell.angle_beta   90.00
_cell.angle_gamma   90.00
#
_symmetry.space_group_name_H-M   'P 1'
#
loop_
_entity.id
_entity.type
_entity.pdbx_description
1 polymer ?
#
loop_
_entity_poly.entity_id
_entity_poly.type
_entity_poly.pdbx_seq_one_letter_code
_entity_poly.pdbx_strand_id
1 'polypeptide(L)'
;MAITRISGNQIADTTEAVITTLSFLNTNSVFRLPTGTEAQRPSGVSIGTMRFNTTADSAEVYANDDGSGNAGWIEVGAGGAVVGDKGQIRCNNDTIEENLDLDPTIGNEFKIGYMAGDVTVGNGYTLTIGSGATLYMIGSDPYT
;
A
#
# COMPACT_ATOMS: atom_id res chain seq x y z
N MET A 1 12.02 -29.29 33.13
CA MET A 1 11.19 -29.65 31.96
C MET A 1 11.61 -28.75 30.83
N ALA A 2 11.97 -29.30 29.67
CA ALA A 2 12.16 -28.48 28.48
C ALA A 2 10.78 -27.98 28.04
N ILE A 3 10.49 -26.70 28.23
CA ILE A 3 9.39 -26.05 27.52
C ILE A 3 9.80 -26.03 26.05
N THR A 4 9.25 -26.94 25.25
CA THR A 4 9.47 -26.94 23.80
C THR A 4 8.81 -25.68 23.24
N ARG A 5 9.63 -24.65 22.94
CA ARG A 5 9.17 -23.30 22.52
C ARG A 5 8.75 -23.24 21.05
N ILE A 6 9.20 -24.22 20.26
CA ILE A 6 8.81 -24.46 18.87
C ILE A 6 8.55 -25.96 18.73
N SER A 7 7.32 -26.35 18.44
CA SER A 7 6.91 -27.73 18.25
C SER A 7 6.19 -27.87 16.92
N GLY A 8 6.77 -28.64 15.99
CA GLY A 8 6.26 -28.73 14.62
C GLY A 8 6.13 -27.34 13.98
N ASN A 9 4.91 -27.00 13.53
CA ASN A 9 4.58 -25.73 12.89
C ASN A 9 4.01 -24.69 13.88
N GLN A 10 4.31 -24.82 15.17
CA GLN A 10 3.77 -23.94 16.22
C GLN A 10 4.91 -23.28 16.99
N ILE A 11 4.85 -21.96 17.10
CA ILE A 11 5.66 -21.14 18.00
C ILE A 11 4.73 -20.71 19.13
N ALA A 12 5.13 -20.91 20.38
CA ALA A 12 4.31 -20.49 21.51
C ALA A 12 4.18 -18.96 21.55
N ASP A 13 3.01 -18.43 21.95
CA ASP A 13 2.69 -16.99 21.97
C ASP A 13 3.69 -16.13 22.76
N THR A 14 4.43 -16.74 23.69
CA THR A 14 5.47 -16.09 24.51
C THR A 14 6.88 -16.20 23.92
N THR A 15 7.01 -16.66 22.68
CA THR A 15 8.30 -16.92 22.03
C THR A 15 8.45 -16.08 20.76
N GLU A 16 9.48 -15.23 20.76
CA GLU A 16 9.99 -14.61 19.55
C GLU A 16 10.94 -15.58 18.83
N ALA A 17 10.66 -15.89 17.57
CA ALA A 17 11.60 -16.61 16.72
C ALA A 17 12.41 -15.61 15.89
N VAL A 18 13.67 -15.41 16.27
CA VAL A 18 14.60 -14.57 15.50
C VAL A 18 15.27 -15.44 14.43
N ILE A 19 14.96 -15.17 13.17
CA ILE A 19 15.56 -15.86 12.03
C ILE A 19 16.70 -14.99 11.49
N THR A 20 17.95 -15.39 11.75
CA THR A 20 19.12 -14.68 11.22
C THR A 20 19.35 -14.98 9.74
N THR A 21 18.91 -16.15 9.26
CA THR A 21 18.95 -16.55 7.85
C THR A 21 17.82 -17.53 7.56
N LEU A 22 17.03 -17.24 6.51
CA LEU A 22 16.07 -18.18 5.93
C LEU A 22 16.53 -18.49 4.50
N SER A 23 16.73 -19.77 4.18
CA SER A 23 17.07 -20.21 2.84
C SER A 23 16.31 -21.49 2.51
N PHE A 24 15.64 -21.50 1.36
CA PHE A 24 14.98 -22.69 0.83
C PHE A 24 15.99 -23.46 -0.02
N LEU A 25 16.29 -24.71 0.37
CA LEU A 25 17.28 -25.56 -0.32
C LEU A 25 16.72 -26.24 -1.59
N ASN A 26 15.43 -26.04 -1.86
CA ASN A 26 14.76 -26.53 -3.06
C ASN A 26 14.08 -25.36 -3.80
N THR A 27 13.68 -25.59 -5.04
CA THR A 27 13.15 -24.55 -5.93
C THR A 27 11.64 -24.32 -5.82
N ASN A 28 10.92 -25.12 -5.03
CA ASN A 28 9.45 -25.16 -5.04
C ASN A 28 8.82 -24.78 -3.68
N SER A 29 9.63 -24.58 -2.64
CA SER A 29 9.14 -24.08 -1.36
C SER A 29 8.68 -22.63 -1.48
N VAL A 30 7.60 -22.31 -0.78
CA VAL A 30 7.04 -20.96 -0.70
C VAL A 30 7.11 -20.46 0.74
N PHE A 31 7.36 -19.16 0.91
CA PHE A 31 7.13 -18.47 2.17
C PHE A 31 5.70 -17.92 2.17
N ARG A 32 4.85 -18.43 3.07
CA ARG A 32 3.45 -18.02 3.16
C ARG A 32 3.26 -17.08 4.35
N LEU A 33 2.73 -15.90 4.10
CA LEU A 33 2.31 -14.95 5.14
C LEU A 33 0.97 -15.38 5.76
N PRO A 34 0.66 -14.98 7.01
CA PRO A 34 -0.69 -15.04 7.56
C PRO A 34 -1.68 -14.33 6.63
N THR A 35 -2.90 -14.83 6.51
CA THR A 35 -3.88 -14.33 5.54
C THR A 35 -5.21 -14.00 6.22
N GLY A 36 -5.93 -12.99 5.71
CA GLY A 36 -7.31 -12.71 6.09
C GLY A 36 -7.85 -11.47 5.39
N THR A 37 -9.07 -11.06 5.71
CA THR A 37 -9.71 -9.87 5.14
C THR A 37 -9.24 -8.57 5.81
N GLU A 38 -9.67 -7.44 5.25
CA GLU A 38 -9.53 -6.10 5.82
C GLU A 38 -10.05 -6.05 7.28
N ALA A 39 -11.25 -6.59 7.51
CA ALA A 39 -11.89 -6.61 8.82
C ALA A 39 -11.19 -7.52 9.85
N GLN A 40 -10.25 -8.35 9.41
CA GLN A 40 -9.47 -9.26 10.26
C GLN A 40 -8.06 -8.74 10.53
N ARG A 41 -7.77 -7.47 10.22
CA ARG A 41 -6.50 -6.82 10.58
C ARG A 41 -6.29 -6.87 12.10
N PRO A 42 -5.16 -7.43 12.58
CA PRO A 42 -4.86 -7.40 14.00
C PRO A 42 -4.51 -5.98 14.44
N SER A 43 -4.85 -5.64 15.68
CA SER A 43 -4.52 -4.38 16.33
C SER A 43 -3.38 -4.56 17.33
N GLY A 44 -2.70 -3.47 17.69
CA GLY A 44 -1.60 -3.50 18.67
C GLY A 44 -0.36 -4.27 18.21
N VAL A 45 -0.17 -4.42 16.89
CA VAL A 45 1.01 -5.08 16.30
C VAL A 45 2.19 -4.11 16.19
N SER A 46 3.40 -4.67 16.13
CA SER A 46 4.62 -3.88 15.94
C SER A 46 4.82 -3.46 14.48
N ILE A 47 5.49 -2.33 14.27
CA ILE A 47 5.92 -1.87 12.93
C ILE A 47 6.73 -2.96 12.24
N GLY A 48 6.48 -3.16 10.94
CA GLY A 48 7.13 -4.19 10.12
C GLY A 48 6.40 -5.54 10.11
N THR A 49 5.29 -5.68 10.84
CA THR A 49 4.44 -6.90 10.77
C THR A 49 3.87 -7.04 9.35
N MET A 50 3.96 -8.22 8.74
CA MET A 50 3.45 -8.48 7.39
C MET A 50 2.34 -9.54 7.37
N ARG A 51 1.33 -9.36 6.51
CA ARG A 51 0.27 -10.34 6.22
C ARG A 51 -0.20 -10.24 4.77
N PHE A 52 -1.07 -11.15 4.33
CA PHE A 52 -1.78 -11.08 3.05
C PHE A 52 -3.25 -10.70 3.30
N ASN A 53 -3.73 -9.68 2.58
CA ASN A 53 -5.09 -9.19 2.66
C ASN A 53 -5.91 -9.71 1.48
N THR A 54 -6.87 -10.59 1.74
CA THR A 54 -7.69 -11.20 0.68
C THR A 54 -8.77 -10.27 0.15
N THR A 55 -9.04 -9.14 0.80
CA THR A 55 -9.95 -8.11 0.29
C THR A 55 -9.26 -7.23 -0.75
N ALA A 56 -8.00 -6.86 -0.49
CA ALA A 56 -7.18 -6.06 -1.40
C ALA A 56 -6.40 -6.91 -2.44
N ASP A 57 -6.36 -8.23 -2.26
CA ASP A 57 -5.54 -9.17 -3.06
C ASP A 57 -4.03 -8.80 -3.07
N SER A 58 -3.53 -8.34 -1.92
CA SER A 58 -2.15 -7.87 -1.81
C SER A 58 -1.51 -8.26 -0.47
N ALA A 59 -0.18 -8.31 -0.46
CA ALA A 59 0.57 -8.34 0.79
C ALA A 59 0.51 -6.94 1.43
N GLU A 60 0.42 -6.87 2.75
CA GLU A 60 0.41 -5.62 3.51
C GLU A 60 1.42 -5.66 4.66
N VAL A 61 1.96 -4.49 5.01
CA VAL A 61 2.86 -4.29 6.14
C VAL A 61 2.29 -3.23 7.07
N TYR A 62 2.43 -3.44 8.38
CA TYR A 62 2.10 -2.42 9.37
C TYR A 62 3.24 -1.38 9.41
N ALA A 63 2.99 -0.21 8.85
CA ALA A 63 3.96 0.86 8.70
C ALA A 63 3.79 1.92 9.80
N ASN A 64 4.85 2.72 9.99
CA ASN A 64 4.83 3.82 10.95
C ASN A 64 3.92 4.98 10.50
N ASP A 65 3.69 5.08 9.19
CA ASP A 65 2.78 6.02 8.56
C ASP A 65 2.03 5.29 7.44
N ASP A 66 0.71 5.29 7.49
CA ASP A 66 -0.17 4.69 6.50
C ASP A 66 -0.58 5.65 5.36
N GLY A 67 -0.02 6.86 5.35
CA GLY A 67 -0.42 7.94 4.45
C GLY A 67 -1.32 8.97 5.13
N SER A 68 -1.79 8.70 6.36
CA SER A 68 -2.58 9.63 7.17
C SER A 68 -1.76 10.30 8.28
N GLY A 69 -0.44 10.12 8.31
CA GLY A 69 0.44 10.60 9.40
C GLY A 69 0.36 9.76 10.67
N ASN A 70 -0.26 8.57 10.62
CA ASN A 70 -0.43 7.65 11.74
C ASN A 70 -0.01 6.23 11.36
N ALA A 71 0.37 5.41 12.34
CA ALA A 71 0.70 4.01 12.07
C ALA A 71 -0.53 3.22 11.61
N GLY A 72 -0.36 2.42 10.57
CA GLY A 72 -1.45 1.65 9.96
C GLY A 72 -0.96 0.62 8.94
N TRP A 73 -1.91 -0.10 8.36
CA TRP A 73 -1.64 -1.15 7.36
C TRP A 73 -1.53 -0.53 5.97
N ILE A 74 -0.43 -0.79 5.27
CA ILE A 74 -0.21 -0.38 3.88
C ILE A 74 0.05 -1.58 2.99
N GLU A 75 -0.38 -1.50 1.74
CA GLU A 75 -0.12 -2.52 0.74
C GLU A 75 1.34 -2.47 0.23
N VAL A 76 1.96 -3.64 0.13
CA VAL A 76 3.30 -3.82 -0.40
C VAL A 76 3.22 -3.91 -1.92
N GLY A 77 3.76 -2.90 -2.60
CA GLY A 77 3.77 -2.86 -4.06
C GLY A 77 2.52 -2.27 -4.70
N ALA A 78 1.74 -1.47 -3.97
CA ALA A 78 0.65 -0.67 -4.52
C ALA A 78 1.19 0.43 -5.45
N GLY A 79 1.42 0.07 -6.71
CA GLY A 79 1.50 1.01 -7.82
C GLY A 79 0.20 0.90 -8.60
N GLY A 80 -0.47 2.02 -8.86
CA GLY A 80 -1.72 2.06 -9.61
C GLY A 80 -1.62 1.50 -11.04
N ALA A 81 -2.70 1.58 -11.81
CA ALA A 81 -2.75 1.03 -13.16
C ALA A 81 -1.61 1.56 -14.05
N VAL A 82 -0.73 0.65 -14.47
CA VAL A 82 0.34 0.91 -15.43
C VAL A 82 0.22 -0.03 -16.62
N VAL A 83 0.45 0.48 -17.82
CA VAL A 83 0.45 -0.31 -19.06
C VAL A 83 1.82 -0.26 -19.73
N GLY A 84 2.16 -1.36 -20.42
CA GLY A 84 3.44 -1.57 -21.09
C GLY A 84 4.42 -2.41 -20.25
N ASP A 85 5.40 -3.01 -20.92
CA ASP A 85 6.34 -4.01 -20.38
C ASP A 85 7.11 -3.56 -19.12
N LYS A 86 7.14 -2.25 -18.85
CA LYS A 86 7.84 -1.64 -17.70
C LYS A 86 7.08 -0.48 -17.05
N GLY A 87 5.76 -0.42 -17.22
CA GLY A 87 4.92 0.63 -16.63
C GLY A 87 5.23 2.05 -17.11
N GLN A 88 5.44 2.21 -18.42
CA GLN A 88 5.79 3.49 -19.04
C GLN A 88 4.59 4.42 -19.20
N ILE A 89 3.38 3.87 -19.28
CA ILE A 89 2.14 4.63 -19.46
C ILE A 89 1.36 4.54 -18.15
N ARG A 90 1.12 5.71 -17.54
CA ARG A 90 0.29 5.87 -16.35
C ARG A 90 -1.09 6.32 -16.80
N CYS A 91 -2.12 5.66 -16.29
CA CYS A 91 -3.50 6.03 -16.51
C CYS A 91 -4.06 6.70 -15.24
N ASN A 92 -4.81 7.78 -15.38
CA ASN A 92 -5.62 8.34 -14.30
C ASN A 92 -7.08 7.91 -14.47
N ASN A 93 -7.82 7.85 -13.36
CA ASN A 93 -9.27 7.71 -13.40
C ASN A 93 -9.92 9.00 -13.94
N ASP A 94 -11.12 8.90 -14.49
CA ASP A 94 -11.91 10.05 -14.93
C ASP A 94 -12.71 10.70 -13.78
N THR A 95 -12.79 10.02 -12.64
CA THR A 95 -13.52 10.46 -11.45
C THR A 95 -12.66 10.32 -10.19
N ILE A 96 -12.59 11.38 -9.39
CA ILE A 96 -11.94 11.37 -8.07
C ILE A 96 -12.98 11.00 -7.01
N GLU A 97 -12.79 9.86 -6.35
CA GLU A 97 -13.68 9.31 -5.32
C GLU A 97 -13.00 9.25 -3.93
N GLU A 98 -11.99 10.09 -3.72
CA GLU A 98 -11.28 10.26 -2.45
C GLU A 98 -10.78 11.71 -2.31
N ASN A 99 -10.41 12.10 -1.09
CA ASN A 99 -9.79 13.41 -0.88
C ASN A 99 -8.32 13.35 -1.30
N LEU A 100 -7.94 14.19 -2.24
CA LEU A 100 -6.57 14.30 -2.74
C LEU A 100 -5.95 15.63 -2.30
N ASP A 101 -4.73 15.57 -1.78
CA ASP A 101 -3.94 16.75 -1.43
C ASP A 101 -2.61 16.75 -2.19
N LEU A 102 -2.45 17.74 -3.06
CA LEU A 102 -1.20 18.02 -3.74
C LEU A 102 -0.48 19.14 -2.99
N ASP A 103 0.22 18.78 -1.92
CA ASP A 103 0.89 19.73 -1.03
C ASP A 103 2.40 19.40 -0.86
N PRO A 104 3.32 20.27 -1.30
CA PRO A 104 4.75 20.09 -1.08
C PRO A 104 5.17 20.05 0.40
N THR A 105 4.34 20.53 1.33
CA THR A 105 4.66 20.53 2.76
C THR A 105 4.59 19.14 3.41
N ILE A 106 3.81 18.22 2.83
CA ILE A 106 3.72 16.82 3.28
C ILE A 106 4.74 15.91 2.57
N GLY A 107 5.34 16.35 1.46
CA GLY A 107 6.37 15.60 0.75
C GLY A 107 6.77 16.25 -0.58
N ASN A 108 8.06 16.17 -0.93
CA ASN A 108 8.57 16.79 -2.17
C ASN A 108 8.00 16.13 -3.44
N GLU A 109 7.62 14.87 -3.35
CA GLU A 109 6.95 14.09 -4.37
C GLU A 109 5.57 14.65 -4.75
N PHE A 110 4.91 15.38 -3.83
CA PHE A 110 3.59 15.99 -4.05
C PHE A 110 3.67 17.42 -4.60
N LYS A 111 4.84 17.83 -5.10
CA LYS A 111 5.01 19.17 -5.70
C LYS A 111 4.42 19.27 -7.11
N ILE A 112 4.43 18.17 -7.87
CA ILE A 112 4.02 18.15 -9.27
C ILE A 112 3.07 16.97 -9.49
N GLY A 113 1.82 17.28 -9.81
CA GLY A 113 0.81 16.31 -10.24
C GLY A 113 0.52 16.42 -11.74
N TYR A 114 0.02 15.35 -12.34
CA TYR A 114 -0.53 15.37 -13.70
C TYR A 114 -1.82 14.56 -13.78
N MET A 115 -2.77 15.02 -14.59
CA MET A 115 -3.98 14.29 -14.99
C MET A 115 -4.19 14.48 -16.49
N ALA A 116 -4.69 13.45 -17.17
CA ALA A 116 -5.04 13.51 -18.59
C ALA A 116 -6.56 13.47 -18.77
N GLY A 117 -7.04 14.30 -19.70
CA GLY A 117 -8.47 14.40 -20.05
C GLY A 117 -9.33 15.15 -19.04
N ASP A 118 -10.63 15.04 -19.23
CA ASP A 118 -11.63 15.63 -18.35
C ASP A 118 -11.74 14.78 -17.07
N VAL A 119 -11.51 15.41 -15.91
CA VAL A 119 -11.58 14.74 -14.61
C VAL A 119 -12.66 15.39 -13.76
N THR A 120 -13.58 14.56 -13.26
CA THR A 120 -14.66 14.98 -12.36
C THR A 120 -14.26 14.75 -10.91
N VAL A 121 -14.43 15.75 -10.05
CA VAL A 121 -14.36 15.55 -8.60
C VAL A 121 -15.72 15.06 -8.12
N GLY A 122 -15.76 13.85 -7.55
CA GLY A 122 -16.98 13.24 -7.04
C GLY A 122 -17.62 14.04 -5.90
N ASN A 123 -18.93 13.86 -5.70
CA ASN A 123 -19.66 14.59 -4.68
C ASN A 123 -19.16 14.24 -3.28
N GLY A 124 -18.80 15.27 -2.50
CA GLY A 124 -18.27 15.10 -1.14
C GLY A 124 -16.76 14.90 -1.05
N TYR A 125 -16.05 14.91 -2.18
CA TYR A 125 -14.59 14.82 -2.23
C TYR A 125 -13.96 16.15 -2.65
N THR A 126 -12.66 16.30 -2.34
CA THR A 126 -11.88 17.49 -2.69
C THR A 126 -10.56 17.12 -3.37
N LEU A 127 -10.17 17.92 -4.37
CA LEU A 127 -8.81 18.02 -4.86
C LEU A 127 -8.22 19.36 -4.41
N THR A 128 -7.29 19.33 -3.47
CA THR A 128 -6.61 20.52 -2.95
C THR A 128 -5.27 20.68 -3.63
N ILE A 129 -4.99 21.88 -4.15
CA ILE A 129 -3.67 22.25 -4.68
C ILE A 129 -3.03 23.22 -3.69
N GLY A 130 -2.08 22.69 -2.90
CA GLY A 130 -1.35 23.45 -1.89
C GLY A 130 -0.48 24.56 -2.49
N SER A 131 -0.09 25.52 -1.65
CA SER A 131 0.78 26.61 -2.07
C SER A 131 2.13 26.05 -2.55
N GLY A 132 2.53 26.43 -3.77
CA GLY A 132 3.78 25.98 -4.38
C GLY A 132 3.72 24.60 -5.05
N ALA A 133 2.56 23.93 -5.05
CA ALA A 133 2.29 22.78 -5.90
C ALA A 133 1.84 23.21 -7.31
N THR A 134 1.93 22.30 -8.26
CA THR A 134 1.43 22.50 -9.63
C THR A 134 0.76 21.25 -10.15
N LEU A 135 -0.48 21.37 -10.62
CA LEU A 135 -1.20 20.33 -11.33
C LEU A 135 -1.19 20.63 -12.84
N TYR A 136 -0.66 19.70 -13.63
CA TYR A 136 -0.75 19.75 -15.09
C TYR A 136 -1.96 18.95 -15.57
N MET A 137 -2.86 19.61 -16.29
CA MET A 137 -3.92 18.94 -17.05
C MET A 137 -3.50 18.79 -18.51
N ILE A 138 -3.53 17.57 -19.02
CA ILE A 138 -3.05 17.24 -20.37
C ILE A 138 -4.22 16.80 -21.23
N GLY A 139 -4.57 17.66 -22.19
CA GLY A 139 -5.68 17.43 -23.11
C GLY A 139 -7.06 17.62 -22.48
N SER A 140 -8.08 17.69 -23.33
CA SER A 140 -9.48 17.45 -22.97
C SER A 140 -9.84 16.05 -23.47
N ASP A 141 -10.95 15.48 -22.97
CA ASP A 141 -11.47 14.23 -23.55
C ASP A 141 -11.71 14.44 -25.07
N PRO A 142 -11.09 13.65 -25.97
CA PRO A 142 -11.38 13.74 -27.40
C PRO A 142 -12.77 13.21 -27.77
N TYR A 143 -13.52 12.65 -26.81
CA TYR A 143 -14.84 12.07 -27.00
C TYR A 143 -15.99 12.89 -26.40
N THR A 144 -15.73 14.11 -25.89
CA THR A 144 -16.76 15.11 -25.53
C THR A 144 -17.07 16.08 -26.67
#